data_AF-A0AAE2YE33-F1
#
_entry.id   AF-A0AAE2YE33-F1
#
_cell.length_a   1.000
_cell.length_b   1.000
_cell.length_c   1.000
_cell.angle_alpha   90.00
_cell.angle_beta   90.00
_cell.angle_gamma   90.00
#
_symmetry.space_group_name_H-M   'P 1'
#
loop_
_entity.id
_entity.type
_entity.pdbx_description
1 polymer ?
#
loop_
_entity_poly.entity_id
_entity_poly.type
_entity_poly.pdbx_seq_one_letter_code
_entity_poly.pdbx_strand_id
1 'polypeptide(L)'
;MQEDLQNALIKNDQNVYLDKDYLLPLNAFASDTPVLSLPEMEVLLLFNNEDAKSRGFSFGFQGIKRRLDIHQQRLTIALRRLVRRGIIAKNEDKEYFLTKYGKILISNLFGNDDSKARYTLDSVHSDFPSCEVEIRVNPRRINHKILAKKLKGKWFSHYRYVGSSLGGDISILEWITDDAKYSARVSADGEGNIRITVIALQFCEGVPLREETNKVSSFVEKSIAEFFGESQIYQVKLTSTKNKTSFDPNLLNKWLEEIYKFQTQYNYS
;
A
#
# COMPACT_ATOMS: atom_id res chain seq x y z
N MET A 1 -6.42 -41.76 0.65
CA MET A 1 -7.21 -41.01 -0.36
C MET A 1 -7.66 -39.61 0.08
N GLN A 2 -8.02 -39.36 1.36
CA GLN A 2 -8.16 -37.98 1.88
C GLN A 2 -6.89 -37.42 2.54
N GLU A 3 -5.96 -38.26 3.01
CA GLU A 3 -4.66 -37.82 3.55
C GLU A 3 -3.63 -37.48 2.46
N ASP A 4 -3.75 -38.05 1.26
CA ASP A 4 -2.80 -37.79 0.14
C ASP A 4 -2.97 -36.39 -0.47
N LEU A 5 -4.18 -35.81 -0.39
CA LEU A 5 -4.47 -34.45 -0.82
C LEU A 5 -3.97 -33.40 0.19
N GLN A 6 -3.97 -33.71 1.49
CA GLN A 6 -3.41 -32.83 2.52
C GLN A 6 -1.87 -32.79 2.46
N ASN A 7 -1.23 -33.91 2.16
CA ASN A 7 0.23 -33.98 2.02
C ASN A 7 0.75 -33.34 0.72
N ALA A 8 -0.05 -33.29 -0.35
CA ALA A 8 0.28 -32.54 -1.57
C ALA A 8 0.12 -31.01 -1.40
N LEU A 9 -0.77 -30.57 -0.51
CA LEU A 9 -0.99 -29.14 -0.21
C LEU A 9 0.07 -28.54 0.72
N ILE A 10 0.77 -29.36 1.50
CA ILE A 10 1.81 -28.91 2.45
C ILE A 10 3.22 -28.92 1.81
N LYS A 11 3.45 -29.69 0.74
CA LYS A 11 4.79 -29.81 0.10
C LYS A 11 5.11 -28.75 -0.96
N ASN A 12 4.14 -27.98 -1.45
CA ASN A 12 4.36 -26.96 -2.48
C ASN A 12 4.64 -25.54 -1.95
N ASP A 13 4.70 -25.36 -0.63
CA ASP A 13 4.97 -24.06 0.01
C ASP A 13 6.45 -23.86 0.42
N GLN A 14 7.33 -24.79 0.02
CA GLN A 14 8.78 -24.67 0.20
C GLN A 14 9.45 -24.68 -1.18
N ASN A 15 10.28 -23.65 -1.43
CA ASN A 15 11.06 -23.38 -2.65
C ASN A 15 10.37 -22.62 -3.79
N VAL A 16 10.03 -21.36 -3.53
CA VAL A 16 10.19 -20.32 -4.56
C VAL A 16 11.25 -19.35 -4.05
N TYR A 17 12.49 -19.85 -3.95
CA TYR A 17 13.68 -19.02 -3.94
C TYR A 17 14.01 -18.68 -5.40
N LEU A 18 14.33 -17.41 -5.60
CA LEU A 18 14.56 -16.73 -6.87
C LEU A 18 15.43 -17.52 -7.85
N ASP A 19 14.93 -17.71 -9.07
CA ASP A 19 15.80 -17.83 -10.25
C ASP A 19 15.25 -17.01 -11.43
N LYS A 20 16.18 -16.52 -12.24
CA LYS A 20 16.13 -15.33 -13.11
C LYS A 20 15.28 -15.44 -14.40
N ASP A 21 14.29 -16.32 -14.47
CA ASP A 21 13.70 -16.72 -15.77
C ASP A 21 12.24 -16.29 -16.02
N TYR A 22 11.66 -15.39 -15.23
CA TYR A 22 10.34 -14.81 -15.55
C TYR A 22 10.39 -13.61 -16.51
N LEU A 23 11.29 -13.66 -17.49
CA LEU A 23 11.24 -12.78 -18.65
C LEU A 23 10.24 -13.35 -19.66
N LEU A 24 8.94 -13.11 -19.41
CA LEU A 24 7.98 -13.19 -20.50
C LEU A 24 8.42 -12.19 -21.58
N PRO A 25 8.57 -12.63 -22.85
CA PRO A 25 9.05 -11.74 -23.90
C PRO A 25 8.14 -10.53 -24.01
N LEU A 26 8.76 -9.36 -24.14
CA LEU A 26 8.10 -8.06 -24.22
C LEU A 26 7.18 -7.88 -25.46
N ASN A 27 6.94 -8.96 -26.20
CA ASN A 27 6.20 -9.02 -27.45
C ASN A 27 4.84 -9.72 -27.31
N ALA A 28 4.47 -10.20 -26.11
CA ALA A 28 3.15 -10.76 -25.83
C ALA A 28 2.07 -9.70 -25.54
N PHE A 29 2.36 -8.42 -25.79
CA PHE A 29 1.50 -7.27 -25.44
C PHE A 29 0.43 -6.91 -26.48
N ALA A 30 0.16 -7.81 -27.44
CA ALA A 30 -0.96 -7.65 -28.36
C ALA A 30 -2.11 -8.58 -27.95
N SER A 31 -3.27 -7.98 -27.71
CA SER A 31 -4.65 -8.51 -27.51
C SER A 31 -5.15 -9.02 -26.15
N ASP A 32 -4.39 -9.73 -25.31
CA ASP A 32 -5.05 -10.48 -24.22
C ASP A 32 -4.85 -9.86 -22.83
N THR A 33 -5.61 -8.80 -22.50
CA THR A 33 -5.74 -8.40 -21.09
C THR A 33 -6.35 -9.56 -20.29
N PRO A 34 -5.69 -10.05 -19.23
CA PRO A 34 -6.16 -11.22 -18.52
C PRO A 34 -7.52 -10.93 -17.86
N VAL A 35 -8.48 -11.84 -17.96
CA VAL A 35 -9.77 -11.72 -17.26
C VAL A 35 -9.51 -11.73 -15.74
N LEU A 36 -9.82 -10.61 -15.09
CA LEU A 36 -9.65 -10.42 -13.64
C LEU A 36 -11.01 -10.53 -12.94
N SER A 37 -11.03 -11.25 -11.82
CA SER A 37 -12.16 -11.24 -10.89
C SER A 37 -12.21 -9.93 -10.10
N LEU A 38 -13.37 -9.60 -9.55
CA LEU A 38 -13.54 -8.39 -8.73
C LEU A 38 -12.50 -8.28 -7.59
N PRO A 39 -12.21 -9.33 -6.79
CA PRO A 39 -11.12 -9.27 -5.80
C PRO A 39 -9.73 -9.01 -6.36
N GLU A 40 -9.44 -9.50 -7.58
CA GLU A 40 -8.16 -9.20 -8.23
C GLU A 40 -8.10 -7.72 -8.63
N MET A 41 -9.20 -7.16 -9.14
CA MET A 41 -9.29 -5.74 -9.46
C MET A 41 -9.18 -4.84 -8.23
N GLU A 42 -9.87 -5.17 -7.13
CA GLU A 42 -9.79 -4.44 -5.85
C GLU A 42 -8.34 -4.39 -5.34
N VAL A 43 -7.62 -5.52 -5.43
CA VAL A 43 -6.20 -5.57 -5.10
C VAL A 43 -5.37 -4.71 -6.06
N LEU A 44 -5.56 -4.81 -7.37
CA LEU A 44 -4.77 -4.00 -8.32
C LEU A 44 -5.05 -2.51 -8.20
N LEU A 45 -6.27 -2.11 -7.82
CA LEU A 45 -6.61 -0.74 -7.51
C LEU A 45 -5.84 -0.21 -6.30
N LEU A 46 -5.68 -1.03 -5.24
CA LEU A 46 -4.81 -0.68 -4.11
C LEU A 46 -3.36 -0.42 -4.57
N PHE A 47 -2.87 -1.17 -5.54
CA PHE A 47 -1.54 -1.00 -6.14
C PHE A 47 -1.48 0.14 -7.18
N ASN A 48 -2.59 0.75 -7.58
CA ASN A 48 -2.64 1.89 -8.49
C ASN A 48 -2.34 3.22 -7.76
N ASN A 49 -1.16 3.29 -7.16
CA ASN A 49 -0.61 4.48 -6.52
C ASN A 49 0.85 4.68 -6.94
N GLU A 50 1.38 5.90 -6.79
CA GLU A 50 2.73 6.21 -7.27
C GLU A 50 3.81 5.46 -6.50
N ASP A 51 3.60 5.15 -5.23
CA ASP A 51 4.61 4.45 -4.43
C ASP A 51 4.77 2.99 -4.86
N ALA A 52 3.67 2.31 -5.18
CA ALA A 52 3.69 0.95 -5.68
C ALA A 52 4.29 0.89 -7.10
N LYS A 53 3.93 1.83 -7.98
CA LYS A 53 4.41 1.87 -9.36
C LYS A 53 5.89 2.27 -9.45
N SER A 54 6.31 3.29 -8.69
CA SER A 54 7.61 3.94 -8.88
C SER A 54 8.59 3.64 -7.75
N ARG A 55 8.11 3.54 -6.50
CA ARG A 55 8.97 3.36 -5.31
C ARG A 55 9.06 1.92 -4.82
N GLY A 56 8.35 0.98 -5.45
CA GLY A 56 8.37 -0.43 -5.05
C GLY A 56 7.73 -0.68 -3.68
N PHE A 57 6.71 0.09 -3.33
CA PHE A 57 5.94 -0.12 -2.11
C PHE A 57 5.32 -1.53 -2.09
N SER A 58 5.53 -2.24 -0.98
CA SER A 58 5.03 -3.59 -0.75
C SER A 58 4.02 -3.62 0.38
N PHE A 59 2.96 -4.41 0.21
CA PHE A 59 1.87 -4.56 1.18
C PHE A 59 1.91 -5.92 1.86
N GLY A 60 1.75 -5.96 3.18
CA GLY A 60 1.51 -7.21 3.90
C GLY A 60 0.09 -7.75 3.68
N PHE A 61 -0.09 -9.07 3.75
CA PHE A 61 -1.42 -9.71 3.58
C PHE A 61 -2.49 -9.07 4.48
N GLN A 62 -2.17 -8.89 5.76
CA GLN A 62 -3.09 -8.31 6.73
C GLN A 62 -3.34 -6.82 6.49
N GLY A 63 -2.40 -6.12 5.84
CA GLY A 63 -2.57 -4.73 5.40
C GLY A 63 -3.59 -4.63 4.28
N ILE A 64 -3.43 -5.45 3.24
CA ILE A 64 -4.37 -5.52 2.10
C ILE A 64 -5.78 -5.89 2.60
N LYS A 65 -5.87 -6.90 3.46
CA LYS A 65 -7.15 -7.36 4.05
C LYS A 65 -7.91 -6.22 4.73
N ARG A 66 -7.23 -5.43 5.57
CA ARG A 66 -7.86 -4.31 6.30
C ARG A 66 -8.23 -3.15 5.39
N ARG A 67 -7.37 -2.84 4.41
CA ARG A 67 -7.61 -1.75 3.46
C ARG A 67 -8.82 -1.99 2.56
N LEU A 68 -9.02 -3.23 2.14
CA LEU A 68 -10.08 -3.60 1.20
C LEU A 68 -11.32 -4.21 1.86
N ASP A 69 -11.25 -4.49 3.17
CA ASP A 69 -12.28 -5.23 3.92
C ASP A 69 -12.73 -6.55 3.25
N ILE A 70 -11.80 -7.24 2.58
CA ILE A 70 -12.07 -8.50 1.88
C ILE A 70 -11.93 -9.69 2.84
N HIS A 71 -12.87 -10.64 2.78
CA HIS A 71 -12.78 -11.90 3.51
C HIS A 71 -11.48 -12.66 3.19
N GLN A 72 -10.83 -13.24 4.20
CA GLN A 72 -9.48 -13.81 4.08
C GLN A 72 -9.32 -14.86 2.97
N GLN A 73 -10.33 -15.69 2.73
CA GLN A 73 -10.28 -16.72 1.69
C GLN A 73 -10.33 -16.11 0.29
N ARG A 74 -11.19 -15.10 0.07
CA ARG A 74 -11.30 -14.37 -1.19
C ARG A 74 -9.99 -13.67 -1.51
N LEU A 75 -9.40 -12.99 -0.53
CA LEU A 75 -8.11 -12.32 -0.69
C LEU A 75 -6.98 -13.31 -1.00
N THR A 76 -6.94 -14.45 -0.31
CA THR A 76 -5.94 -15.50 -0.55
C THR A 76 -5.99 -16.01 -1.99
N ILE A 77 -7.20 -16.27 -2.50
CA ILE A 77 -7.40 -16.72 -3.88
C ILE A 77 -6.96 -15.64 -4.87
N ALA A 78 -7.35 -14.38 -4.65
CA ALA A 78 -7.00 -13.25 -5.51
C ALA A 78 -5.48 -13.06 -5.61
N LEU A 79 -4.80 -12.96 -4.45
CA LEU A 79 -3.35 -12.79 -4.40
C LEU A 79 -2.60 -13.96 -5.03
N ARG A 80 -3.03 -15.20 -4.77
CA ARG A 80 -2.41 -16.39 -5.40
C ARG A 80 -2.52 -16.34 -6.92
N ARG A 81 -3.68 -15.95 -7.46
CA ARG A 81 -3.88 -15.84 -8.91
C ARG A 81 -3.05 -14.72 -9.52
N LEU A 82 -2.99 -13.55 -8.88
CA LEU A 82 -2.15 -12.43 -9.32
C LEU A 82 -0.65 -12.79 -9.30
N VAL A 83 -0.19 -13.50 -8.27
CA VAL A 83 1.19 -14.01 -8.19
C VAL A 83 1.47 -15.02 -9.30
N ARG A 84 0.57 -16.00 -9.50
CA ARG A 84 0.72 -17.01 -10.55
C ARG A 84 0.76 -16.41 -11.97
N ARG A 85 0.10 -15.28 -12.18
CA ARG A 85 0.11 -14.52 -13.45
C ARG A 85 1.32 -13.59 -13.58
N GLY A 86 2.21 -13.55 -12.59
CA GLY A 86 3.36 -12.66 -12.59
C GLY A 86 3.00 -11.17 -12.52
N ILE A 87 1.78 -10.82 -12.10
CA ILE A 87 1.33 -9.43 -11.98
C ILE A 87 1.88 -8.80 -10.69
N ILE A 88 1.86 -9.58 -9.61
CA ILE A 88 2.50 -9.23 -8.34
C ILE A 88 3.50 -10.32 -7.96
N ALA A 89 4.43 -10.00 -7.07
CA ALA A 89 5.37 -10.95 -6.48
C ALA A 89 5.44 -10.78 -4.96
N LYS A 90 6.05 -11.74 -4.27
CA LYS A 90 6.33 -11.66 -2.83
C LYS A 90 7.81 -11.37 -2.60
N ASN A 91 8.12 -10.47 -1.67
CA ASN A 91 9.49 -10.27 -1.18
C ASN A 91 9.82 -11.25 -0.06
N GLU A 92 11.05 -11.18 0.47
CA GLU A 92 11.53 -12.03 1.58
C GLU A 92 10.67 -11.88 2.85
N ASP A 93 10.10 -10.68 3.07
CA ASP A 93 9.19 -10.38 4.19
C ASP A 93 7.74 -10.87 3.96
N LYS A 94 7.50 -11.63 2.88
CA LYS A 94 6.17 -12.13 2.45
C LYS A 94 5.17 -11.02 2.13
N GLU A 95 5.64 -9.82 1.83
CA GLU A 95 4.83 -8.70 1.35
C GLU A 95 4.73 -8.72 -0.17
N TYR A 96 3.59 -8.25 -0.68
CA TYR A 96 3.25 -8.25 -2.09
C TYR A 96 3.66 -6.93 -2.75
N PHE A 97 4.29 -6.99 -3.91
CA PHE A 97 4.68 -5.83 -4.70
C PHE A 97 4.39 -6.03 -6.19
N LEU A 98 4.26 -4.93 -6.94
CA LEU A 98 4.05 -4.99 -8.39
C LEU A 98 5.32 -5.42 -9.13
N THR A 99 5.17 -6.36 -10.05
CA THR A 99 6.23 -6.68 -11.01
C THR A 99 6.28 -5.64 -12.13
N LYS A 100 7.30 -5.71 -13.00
CA LYS A 100 7.36 -4.87 -14.21
C LYS A 100 6.12 -5.08 -15.09
N TYR A 101 5.67 -6.33 -15.26
CA TYR A 101 4.47 -6.66 -16.00
C TYR A 101 3.22 -6.07 -15.34
N GLY A 102 3.09 -6.20 -14.00
CA GLY A 102 1.96 -5.64 -13.28
C GLY A 102 1.85 -4.12 -13.37
N LYS A 103 2.98 -3.41 -13.39
CA LYS A 103 3.00 -1.95 -13.60
C LYS A 103 2.44 -1.56 -14.97
N ILE A 104 2.86 -2.24 -16.04
CA ILE A 104 2.33 -2.02 -17.39
C ILE A 104 0.84 -2.33 -17.45
N LEU A 105 0.41 -3.45 -16.84
CA LEU A 105 -1.00 -3.84 -16.79
C LEU A 105 -1.85 -2.77 -16.07
N ILE A 106 -1.45 -2.33 -14.88
CA ILE A 106 -2.14 -1.29 -14.12
C ILE A 106 -2.22 0.01 -14.93
N SER A 107 -1.13 0.43 -15.59
CA SER A 107 -1.15 1.60 -16.48
C SER A 107 -2.14 1.43 -17.64
N ASN A 108 -2.26 0.24 -18.23
CA ASN A 108 -3.24 0.00 -19.29
C ASN A 108 -4.68 -0.05 -18.78
N LEU A 109 -4.89 -0.62 -17.59
CA LEU A 109 -6.21 -0.74 -16.96
C LEU A 109 -6.75 0.61 -16.48
N PHE A 110 -5.87 1.48 -15.97
CA PHE A 110 -6.26 2.68 -15.23
C PHE A 110 -5.70 4.00 -15.80
N GLY A 111 -4.82 3.97 -16.79
CA GLY A 111 -3.87 5.08 -17.04
C GLY A 111 -4.03 5.95 -18.29
N ASN A 112 -5.09 5.87 -19.11
CA ASN A 112 -5.13 6.59 -20.41
C ASN A 112 -6.31 7.55 -20.62
N ASP A 113 -6.99 7.98 -19.57
CA ASP A 113 -8.13 8.90 -19.72
C ASP A 113 -8.08 9.94 -18.59
N ASP A 114 -8.22 11.23 -18.93
CA ASP A 114 -8.27 12.33 -17.94
C ASP A 114 -9.41 12.14 -16.93
N SER A 115 -10.43 11.36 -17.30
CA SER A 115 -11.48 10.91 -16.39
C SER A 115 -11.03 9.81 -15.42
N LYS A 116 -10.06 8.97 -15.79
CA LYS A 116 -9.57 7.80 -15.03
C LYS A 116 -8.39 8.10 -14.10
N ALA A 117 -7.61 9.15 -14.40
CA ALA A 117 -6.53 9.65 -13.53
C ALA A 117 -7.04 10.10 -12.13
N ARG A 118 -8.35 10.37 -12.00
CA ARG A 118 -9.00 10.74 -10.73
C ARG A 118 -9.15 9.59 -9.72
N TYR A 119 -8.86 8.35 -10.11
CA TYR A 119 -9.10 7.17 -9.28
C TYR A 119 -7.83 6.46 -8.80
N THR A 120 -6.71 7.19 -8.74
CA THR A 120 -5.56 6.71 -7.97
C THR A 120 -5.89 6.76 -6.48
N LEU A 121 -5.38 5.83 -5.68
CA LEU A 121 -5.59 5.92 -4.23
C LEU A 121 -5.05 7.24 -3.66
N ASP A 122 -4.01 7.80 -4.28
CA ASP A 122 -3.44 9.10 -3.92
C ASP A 122 -4.39 10.28 -4.22
N SER A 123 -5.14 10.23 -5.33
CA SER A 123 -6.17 11.24 -5.63
C SER A 123 -7.40 11.08 -4.74
N VAL A 124 -7.82 9.85 -4.46
CA VAL A 124 -8.90 9.53 -3.51
C VAL A 124 -8.54 10.03 -2.10
N HIS A 125 -7.33 9.76 -1.63
CA HIS A 125 -6.83 10.23 -0.35
C HIS A 125 -6.70 11.75 -0.27
N SER A 126 -6.53 12.44 -1.40
CA SER A 126 -6.40 13.90 -1.44
C SER A 126 -7.69 14.65 -1.10
N ASP A 127 -8.84 13.97 -1.16
CA ASP A 127 -10.18 14.52 -0.86
C ASP A 127 -10.61 14.29 0.60
N PHE A 128 -9.88 13.45 1.34
CA PHE A 128 -10.16 13.21 2.75
C PHE A 128 -9.49 14.23 3.67
N PRO A 129 -10.11 14.55 4.81
CA PRO A 129 -9.46 15.34 5.85
C PRO A 129 -8.12 14.71 6.25
N SER A 130 -7.06 15.50 6.16
CA SER A 130 -5.71 15.05 6.51
C SER A 130 -5.00 16.05 7.42
N CYS A 131 -4.18 15.53 8.32
CA CYS A 131 -3.32 16.29 9.21
C CYS A 131 -1.89 15.83 9.00
N GLU A 132 -1.00 16.80 8.77
CA GLU A 132 0.41 16.55 8.48
C GLU A 132 1.29 17.09 9.60
N VAL A 133 2.38 16.39 9.90
CA VAL A 133 3.43 16.79 10.83
C VAL A 133 4.78 16.53 10.18
N GLU A 134 5.61 17.57 10.10
CA GLU A 134 7.01 17.44 9.73
C GLU A 134 7.88 17.33 10.99
N ILE A 135 8.91 16.49 10.93
CA ILE A 135 9.94 16.33 11.96
C ILE A 135 11.28 16.37 11.23
N ARG A 136 12.21 17.21 11.72
CA ARG A 136 13.58 17.25 11.20
C ARG A 136 14.53 16.57 12.16
N VAL A 137 15.38 15.73 11.59
CA VAL A 137 16.41 14.99 12.31
C VAL A 137 17.77 15.21 11.66
N ASN A 138 18.85 14.92 12.38
CA ASN A 138 20.19 14.96 11.81
C ASN A 138 20.41 13.74 10.88
N PRO A 139 20.51 13.91 9.55
CA PRO A 139 20.65 12.80 8.62
C PRO A 139 21.97 12.03 8.76
N ARG A 140 23.00 12.64 9.38
CA ARG A 140 24.28 11.96 9.65
C ARG A 140 24.16 10.93 10.78
N ARG A 141 23.15 11.08 11.65
CA ARG A 141 22.91 10.20 12.79
C ARG A 141 21.74 9.24 12.53
N ILE A 142 20.69 9.74 11.88
CA ILE A 142 19.47 8.99 11.61
C ILE A 142 19.37 8.71 10.13
N ASN A 143 19.71 7.49 9.75
CA ASN A 143 19.51 7.01 8.39
C ASN A 143 18.04 6.58 8.21
N HIS A 144 17.35 7.18 7.23
CA HIS A 144 15.93 6.91 6.96
C HIS A 144 15.64 5.43 6.67
N LYS A 145 16.52 4.70 5.98
CA LYS A 145 16.36 3.26 5.70
C LYS A 145 16.46 2.44 6.97
N ILE A 146 17.39 2.79 7.87
CA ILE A 146 17.52 2.13 9.17
C ILE A 146 16.30 2.40 10.04
N LEU A 147 15.85 3.66 10.13
CA LEU A 147 14.64 4.03 10.86
C LEU A 147 13.43 3.25 10.33
N ALA A 148 13.23 3.26 9.02
CA ALA A 148 12.13 2.56 8.38
C ALA A 148 12.21 1.05 8.61
N LYS A 149 13.39 0.43 8.49
CA LYS A 149 13.58 -1.00 8.79
C LYS A 149 13.23 -1.34 10.25
N LYS A 150 13.53 -0.46 11.21
CA LYS A 150 13.20 -0.67 12.62
C LYS A 150 11.70 -0.47 12.93
N LEU A 151 11.03 0.43 12.21
CA LEU A 151 9.58 0.68 12.33
C LEU A 151 8.72 -0.33 11.57
N LYS A 152 9.28 -1.00 10.55
CA LYS A 152 8.59 -1.99 9.73
C LYS A 152 7.95 -3.08 10.59
N GLY A 153 6.68 -3.38 10.32
CA GLY A 153 5.92 -4.42 11.03
C GLY A 153 5.46 -4.04 12.44
N LYS A 154 5.90 -2.92 13.01
CA LYS A 154 5.52 -2.50 14.37
C LYS A 154 4.05 -2.11 14.44
N TRP A 155 3.40 -2.45 15.53
CA TRP A 155 2.04 -2.01 15.88
C TRP A 155 2.14 -1.05 17.06
N PHE A 156 1.23 -0.08 17.13
CA PHE A 156 1.15 0.86 18.23
C PHE A 156 -0.28 1.36 18.35
N SER A 157 -0.77 1.59 19.58
CA SER A 157 -2.18 1.96 19.79
C SER A 157 -3.11 0.98 19.04
N HIS A 158 -4.04 1.50 18.26
CA HIS A 158 -4.92 0.75 17.35
C HIS A 158 -4.41 0.71 15.91
N TYR A 159 -3.23 1.29 15.63
CA TYR A 159 -2.59 1.21 14.32
C TYR A 159 -1.93 -0.17 14.11
N ARG A 160 -2.18 -0.72 12.94
CA ARG A 160 -1.64 -1.98 12.44
C ARG A 160 -0.89 -1.72 11.16
N TYR A 161 0.29 -2.32 11.06
CA TYR A 161 1.18 -2.14 9.92
C TYR A 161 0.52 -2.65 8.62
N VAL A 162 0.64 -1.86 7.55
CA VAL A 162 0.07 -2.13 6.23
C VAL A 162 1.14 -2.55 5.24
N GLY A 163 2.22 -1.77 5.15
CA GLY A 163 3.22 -1.95 4.11
C GLY A 163 4.32 -0.89 4.19
N SER A 164 5.33 -1.03 3.33
CA SER A 164 6.43 -0.09 3.26
C SER A 164 7.11 -0.07 1.88
N SER A 165 7.85 1.00 1.62
CA SER A 165 8.93 1.03 0.65
C SER A 165 10.22 1.44 1.36
N LEU A 166 11.29 0.70 1.13
CA LEU A 166 12.64 1.00 1.64
C LEU A 166 13.60 1.44 0.51
N GLY A 167 13.07 1.64 -0.71
CA GLY A 167 13.84 1.88 -1.93
C GLY A 167 14.00 3.36 -2.29
N GLY A 168 15.11 3.69 -2.96
CA GLY A 168 15.40 5.05 -3.44
C GLY A 168 15.91 5.99 -2.34
N ASP A 169 15.49 7.26 -2.44
CA ASP A 169 15.87 8.38 -1.56
C ASP A 169 14.87 8.62 -0.42
N ILE A 170 13.71 7.96 -0.47
CA ILE A 170 12.61 8.13 0.48
C ILE A 170 12.12 6.76 0.92
N SER A 171 12.16 6.50 2.22
CA SER A 171 11.47 5.34 2.82
C SER A 171 10.07 5.73 3.26
N ILE A 172 9.09 4.85 3.01
CA ILE A 172 7.69 5.08 3.30
C ILE A 172 7.17 3.90 4.11
N LEU A 173 6.40 4.16 5.16
CA LEU A 173 5.66 3.15 5.90
C LEU A 173 4.22 3.59 6.07
N GLU A 174 3.32 2.62 6.03
CA GLU A 174 1.89 2.86 6.25
C GLU A 174 1.32 1.95 7.33
N TRP A 175 0.39 2.53 8.09
CA TRP A 175 -0.43 1.87 9.08
C TRP A 175 -1.89 2.23 8.85
N ILE A 176 -2.78 1.37 9.32
CA ILE A 176 -4.21 1.61 9.37
C ILE A 176 -4.74 1.23 10.74
N THR A 177 -5.71 1.97 11.21
CA THR A 177 -6.48 1.63 12.42
C THR A 177 -7.25 0.33 12.23
N ASP A 178 -7.55 -0.36 13.32
CA ASP A 178 -8.27 -1.62 13.32
C ASP A 178 -9.72 -1.49 12.82
N ASP A 179 -10.35 -0.34 13.08
CA ASP A 179 -11.66 0.05 12.56
C ASP A 179 -11.61 0.72 11.18
N ALA A 180 -10.42 0.80 10.57
CA ALA A 180 -10.17 1.42 9.27
C ALA A 180 -10.66 2.88 9.14
N LYS A 181 -10.80 3.62 10.24
CA LYS A 181 -11.19 5.04 10.21
C LYS A 181 -10.05 5.98 9.84
N TYR A 182 -8.83 5.61 10.20
CA TYR A 182 -7.63 6.41 9.95
C TYR A 182 -6.52 5.60 9.30
N SER A 183 -5.86 6.23 8.34
CA SER A 183 -4.59 5.76 7.75
C SER A 183 -3.48 6.69 8.20
N ALA A 184 -2.36 6.13 8.64
CA ALA A 184 -1.16 6.87 8.98
C ALA A 184 -0.03 6.50 8.03
N ARG A 185 0.64 7.51 7.50
CA ARG A 185 1.77 7.38 6.59
C ARG A 185 2.95 8.13 7.16
N VAL A 186 4.11 7.49 7.17
CA VAL A 186 5.38 8.11 7.55
C VAL A 186 6.33 7.98 6.37
N SER A 187 6.81 9.11 5.87
CA SER A 187 7.87 9.15 4.86
C SER A 187 9.11 9.82 5.43
N ALA A 188 10.28 9.22 5.23
CA ALA A 188 11.57 9.73 5.69
C ALA A 188 12.57 9.76 4.53
N ASP A 189 13.25 10.89 4.33
CA ASP A 189 14.21 11.08 3.23
C ASP A 189 15.68 11.06 3.68
N GLY A 190 16.59 11.11 2.71
CA GLY A 190 18.04 11.21 2.95
C GLY A 190 18.51 12.52 3.59
N GLU A 191 17.68 13.56 3.57
CA GLU A 191 18.00 14.89 4.11
C GLU A 191 17.63 15.04 5.59
N GLY A 192 16.93 14.04 6.15
CA GLY A 192 16.51 14.03 7.54
C GLY A 192 15.14 14.64 7.76
N ASN A 193 14.34 14.81 6.70
CA ASN A 193 12.94 15.19 6.84
C ASN A 193 12.10 13.93 7.02
N ILE A 194 11.28 13.93 8.06
CA ILE A 194 10.30 12.90 8.35
C ILE A 194 8.94 13.57 8.30
N ARG A 195 8.11 13.16 7.35
CA ARG A 195 6.74 13.62 7.20
C ARG A 195 5.78 12.54 7.66
N ILE A 196 4.90 12.92 8.56
CA ILE A 196 3.81 12.10 9.08
C ILE A 196 2.52 12.68 8.55
N THR A 197 1.71 11.86 7.90
CA THR A 197 0.39 12.24 7.39
C THR A 197 -0.63 11.26 7.94
N VAL A 198 -1.65 11.78 8.62
CA VAL A 198 -2.82 11.00 9.03
C VAL A 198 -4.01 11.47 8.22
N ILE A 199 -4.73 10.51 7.65
CA ILE A 199 -5.90 10.74 6.80
C ILE A 199 -7.09 10.05 7.47
N ALA A 200 -8.20 10.79 7.59
CA ALA A 200 -9.48 10.23 8.01
C ALA A 200 -10.17 9.58 6.81
N LEU A 201 -10.25 8.26 6.80
CA LEU A 201 -10.91 7.46 5.75
C LEU A 201 -12.45 7.46 5.88
N GLN A 202 -12.96 7.96 7.00
CA GLN A 202 -14.38 8.19 7.25
C GLN A 202 -14.56 9.63 7.74
N PHE A 203 -15.77 10.19 7.57
CA PHE A 203 -16.06 11.53 8.05
C PHE A 203 -15.77 11.63 9.55
N CYS A 204 -14.85 12.52 9.92
CA CYS A 204 -14.56 12.83 11.30
C CYS A 204 -14.37 14.34 11.47
N GLU A 205 -14.63 14.84 12.67
CA GLU A 205 -14.29 16.21 13.02
C GLU A 205 -12.76 16.42 13.07
N GLY A 206 -12.31 17.67 13.01
CA GLY A 206 -10.87 17.98 12.98
C GLY A 206 -10.12 17.68 14.30
N VAL A 207 -10.81 17.65 15.44
CA VAL A 207 -10.20 17.40 16.77
C VAL A 207 -9.71 15.95 16.90
N PRO A 208 -10.52 14.91 16.60
CA PRO A 208 -10.06 13.52 16.56
C PRO A 208 -8.84 13.29 15.65
N LEU A 209 -8.81 13.92 14.48
CA LEU A 209 -7.72 13.75 13.51
C LEU A 209 -6.38 14.26 14.06
N ARG A 210 -6.39 15.36 14.82
CA ARG A 210 -5.18 15.91 15.45
C ARG A 210 -4.67 15.01 16.57
N GLU A 211 -5.56 14.43 17.36
CA GLU A 211 -5.21 13.46 18.41
C GLU A 211 -4.57 12.20 17.80
N GLU A 212 -5.14 11.67 16.72
CA GLU A 212 -4.57 10.54 16.00
C GLU A 212 -3.19 10.86 15.42
N THR A 213 -3.03 12.06 14.86
CA THR A 213 -1.73 12.53 14.37
C THR A 213 -0.70 12.63 15.49
N ASN A 214 -1.10 13.09 16.68
CA ASN A 214 -0.23 13.15 17.85
C ASN A 214 0.20 11.74 18.29
N LYS A 215 -0.71 10.75 18.27
CA LYS A 215 -0.37 9.36 18.61
C LYS A 215 0.72 8.81 17.68
N VAL A 216 0.61 9.05 16.36
CA VAL A 216 1.61 8.64 15.37
C VAL A 216 2.93 9.39 15.57
N SER A 217 2.87 10.72 15.75
CA SER A 217 4.05 11.57 16.03
C SER A 217 4.82 11.06 17.25
N SER A 218 4.14 10.88 18.38
CA SER A 218 4.77 10.41 19.62
C SER A 218 5.36 9.01 19.48
N PHE A 219 4.73 8.12 18.71
CA PHE A 219 5.29 6.81 18.42
C PHE A 219 6.60 6.90 17.63
N VAL A 220 6.65 7.73 16.59
CA VAL A 220 7.86 7.94 15.76
C VAL A 220 8.97 8.60 16.59
N GLU A 221 8.66 9.65 17.34
CA GLU A 221 9.61 10.35 18.21
C GLU A 221 10.21 9.44 19.28
N LYS A 222 9.37 8.66 19.96
CA LYS A 222 9.81 7.68 20.95
C LYS A 222 10.71 6.61 20.32
N SER A 223 10.33 6.11 19.14
CA SER A 223 11.13 5.11 18.41
C SER A 223 12.49 5.68 18.01
N ILE A 224 12.54 6.94 17.56
CA ILE A 224 13.81 7.62 17.26
C ILE A 224 14.69 7.69 18.51
N ALA A 225 14.14 8.16 19.62
CA ALA A 225 14.88 8.26 20.88
C ALA A 225 15.42 6.89 21.35
N GLU A 226 14.58 5.85 21.27
CA GLU A 226 14.94 4.47 21.63
C GLU A 226 16.05 3.90 20.73
N PHE A 227 15.99 4.17 19.43
CA PHE A 227 16.87 3.52 18.46
C PHE A 227 18.20 4.21 18.24
N PHE A 228 18.28 5.52 18.49
CA PHE A 228 19.44 6.36 18.18
C PHE A 228 20.00 7.10 19.41
N GLY A 229 19.38 6.96 20.59
CA GLY A 229 20.04 7.24 21.87
C GLY A 229 20.19 8.70 22.29
N GLU A 230 19.39 9.65 21.78
CA GLU A 230 19.36 11.04 22.27
C GLU A 230 18.13 11.84 21.75
N SER A 231 17.65 12.81 22.54
CA SER A 231 16.52 13.74 22.27
C SER A 231 16.84 14.78 21.19
N GLN A 232 17.32 14.36 20.02
CA GLN A 232 17.83 15.23 18.95
C GLN A 232 16.82 15.46 17.83
N ILE A 233 15.58 15.77 18.22
CA ILE A 233 14.58 16.33 17.32
C ILE A 233 14.81 17.84 17.27
N TYR A 234 15.51 18.30 16.23
CA TYR A 234 15.70 19.71 15.96
C TYR A 234 14.44 20.22 15.26
N GLN A 235 13.41 20.55 16.06
CA GLN A 235 12.05 20.96 15.70
C GLN A 235 11.83 21.59 14.29
N VAL A 236 10.70 21.25 13.66
CA VAL A 236 9.51 22.13 13.48
C VAL A 236 8.31 21.23 13.19
N LYS A 237 7.35 21.12 14.13
CA LYS A 237 6.04 20.48 13.87
C LYS A 237 5.14 21.46 13.13
N LEU A 238 5.27 21.51 11.81
CA LEU A 238 4.28 22.20 10.97
C LEU A 238 3.04 21.33 10.90
N THR A 239 1.97 21.77 11.56
CA THR A 239 0.66 21.11 11.45
C THR A 239 -0.15 21.78 10.36
N SER A 240 -0.42 21.08 9.27
CA SER A 240 -1.37 21.54 8.25
C SER A 240 -2.58 20.63 8.26
N THR A 241 -3.77 21.24 8.31
CA THR A 241 -5.04 20.53 8.15
C THR A 241 -5.61 20.89 6.79
N LYS A 242 -5.78 19.88 5.92
CA LYS A 242 -6.51 20.05 4.67
C LYS A 242 -7.91 19.50 4.87
N ASN A 243 -8.90 20.38 4.78
CA ASN A 243 -10.31 19.99 4.70
C ASN A 243 -10.71 20.08 3.22
N LYS A 244 -10.96 18.94 2.58
CA LYS A 244 -11.66 18.90 1.30
C LYS A 244 -12.97 18.14 1.47
N THR A 245 -13.94 18.51 0.65
CA THR A 245 -15.29 17.94 0.65
C THR A 245 -15.29 16.50 0.16
N SER A 246 -16.23 15.74 0.72
CA SER A 246 -16.41 14.29 0.68
C SER A 246 -16.11 13.60 -0.65
N PHE A 247 -15.15 12.67 -0.62
CA PHE A 247 -15.10 11.54 -1.53
C PHE A 247 -16.36 10.67 -1.32
N ASP A 248 -17.08 10.32 -2.40
CA ASP A 248 -18.18 9.34 -2.34
C ASP A 248 -17.61 7.93 -2.58
N PRO A 249 -17.59 7.06 -1.56
CA PRO A 249 -17.08 5.69 -1.70
C PRO A 249 -17.84 4.87 -2.75
N ASN A 250 -19.10 5.24 -3.06
CA ASN A 250 -19.90 4.54 -4.06
C ASN A 250 -19.37 4.77 -5.48
N LEU A 251 -18.66 5.87 -5.75
CA LEU A 251 -18.01 6.10 -7.05
C LEU A 251 -16.95 5.05 -7.34
N LEU A 252 -16.18 4.62 -6.33
CA LEU A 252 -15.14 3.61 -6.49
C LEU A 252 -15.72 2.23 -6.82
N ASN A 253 -16.77 1.83 -6.09
CA ASN A 253 -17.45 0.56 -6.32
C ASN A 253 -18.14 0.53 -7.68
N LYS A 254 -18.85 1.61 -8.04
CA LYS A 254 -19.52 1.75 -9.33
C LYS A 254 -18.51 1.68 -10.49
N TRP A 255 -17.36 2.31 -10.36
CA TRP A 255 -16.32 2.28 -11.37
C TRP A 255 -15.62 0.92 -11.47
N LEU A 256 -15.33 0.25 -10.35
CA LEU A 256 -14.82 -1.13 -10.34
C LEU A 256 -15.79 -2.07 -11.09
N GLU A 257 -17.09 -1.90 -10.88
CA GLU A 257 -18.10 -2.63 -11.64
C GLU A 257 -18.09 -2.28 -13.13
N GLU A 258 -17.94 -1.01 -13.49
CA GLU A 258 -17.88 -0.58 -14.90
C GLU A 258 -16.66 -1.16 -15.62
N ILE A 259 -15.49 -1.17 -14.99
CA ILE A 259 -14.28 -1.82 -15.53
C ILE A 259 -14.49 -3.33 -15.66
N TYR A 260 -15.08 -3.96 -14.64
CA TYR A 260 -15.37 -5.39 -14.68
C TYR A 260 -16.35 -5.76 -15.81
N LYS A 261 -17.42 -4.97 -15.99
CA LYS A 261 -18.39 -5.12 -17.08
C LYS A 261 -17.72 -4.93 -18.44
N PHE A 262 -16.86 -3.90 -18.58
CA PHE A 262 -16.14 -3.66 -19.82
C PHE A 262 -15.20 -4.82 -20.17
N GLN A 263 -14.42 -5.33 -19.21
CA GLN A 263 -13.54 -6.48 -19.44
C GLN A 263 -14.30 -7.75 -19.79
N THR A 264 -15.43 -8.01 -19.16
CA THR A 264 -16.22 -9.20 -19.46
C THR A 264 -16.87 -9.11 -20.84
N GLN A 265 -17.43 -7.96 -21.23
CA GLN A 265 -18.02 -7.79 -22.56
C GLN A 265 -17.01 -7.96 -23.70
N TYR A 266 -15.79 -7.42 -23.56
CA TYR A 266 -14.76 -7.51 -24.60
C TYR A 266 -14.20 -8.93 -24.80
N ASN A 267 -14.19 -9.77 -23.75
CA ASN A 267 -13.63 -11.12 -23.81
C ASN A 267 -14.65 -12.20 -24.23
N TYR A 268 -15.93 -11.86 -24.30
CA TYR A 268 -17.03 -12.77 -24.70
C TYR A 268 -17.78 -12.30 -25.96
N SER A 269 -17.27 -11.29 -26.68
CA SER A 269 -17.76 -10.85 -28.00
C SER A 269 -16.80 -11.32 -29.08
#